data_AF-A0A285Z5N7-F1
#
_entry.id   AF-A0A285Z5N7-F1
#
_cell.length_a   1.000
_cell.length_b   1.000
_cell.length_c   1.000
_cell.angle_alpha   90.00
_cell.angle_beta   90.00
_cell.angle_gamma   90.00
#
_symmetry.space_group_name_H-M   'P 1'
#
loop_
_entity.id
_entity.type
_entity.pdbx_description
1 polymer ?
#
loop_
_entity_poly.entity_id
_entity_poly.type
_entity_poly.pdbx_seq_one_letter_code
_entity_poly.pdbx_strand_id
1 'polypeptide(L)' 'MPDPRDKAGASPPPTLGEGCLARYDPEALSDADGTDFPGAAELWQQLNPPDAASAPAAGVPANKRTPAHPPADKSST' A
#
# COMPACT_ATOMS: atom_id res chain seq x y z
N MET A 1 -3.00 -1.20 33.65
CA MET A 1 -3.36 0.00 32.87
C MET A 1 -4.18 -0.47 31.68
N PRO A 2 -5.31 0.17 31.35
CA PRO A 2 -6.02 -0.09 30.10
C PRO A 2 -5.12 0.26 28.90
N ASP A 3 -5.24 -0.47 27.78
CA ASP A 3 -4.45 -0.19 26.59
C ASP A 3 -4.92 1.15 26.00
N PRO A 4 -4.02 2.08 25.63
CA PRO A 4 -4.41 3.33 24.97
C PRO A 4 -5.29 3.13 23.72
N ARG A 5 -5.15 1.99 23.03
CA ARG A 5 -5.99 1.61 21.88
C ARG A 5 -7.43 1.29 22.25
N ASP A 6 -7.71 0.92 23.49
CA ASP A 6 -9.07 0.67 23.98
C ASP A 6 -9.91 1.96 24.05
N LYS A 7 -9.29 3.13 23.85
CA LYS A 7 -9.97 4.44 23.73
C LYS A 7 -10.24 4.86 22.28
N ALA A 8 -9.73 4.12 21.30
CA ALA A 8 -9.98 4.42 19.90
C ALA A 8 -11.43 4.05 19.55
N GLY A 9 -12.20 5.02 19.04
CA GLY A 9 -13.56 4.78 18.54
C GLY A 9 -13.61 4.08 17.18
N ALA A 10 -12.46 3.81 16.57
CA ALA A 10 -12.33 3.17 15.27
C ALA A 10 -11.58 1.84 15.42
N SER A 11 -12.10 0.80 14.77
CA SER A 11 -11.41 -0.49 14.63
C SER A 11 -10.82 -0.57 13.22
N PRO A 12 -9.57 -1.06 13.06
CA PRO A 12 -9.02 -1.26 11.73
C PRO A 12 -9.74 -2.40 10.99
N PRO A 13 -9.72 -2.39 9.64
CA PRO A 13 -10.15 -3.52 8.83
C PRO A 13 -9.35 -4.80 9.15
N PRO A 14 -9.90 -5.99 8.84
CA PRO A 14 -9.20 -7.27 8.96
C PRO A 14 -7.86 -7.30 8.21
N THR A 15 -6.92 -8.09 8.73
CA THR A 15 -5.61 -8.32 8.09
C THR A 15 -5.39 -9.78 7.72
N LEU A 16 -4.68 -10.02 6.61
CA LEU A 16 -4.20 -11.32 6.13
C LEU A 16 -2.69 -11.46 6.40
N GLY A 17 -2.26 -12.65 6.82
CA GLY A 17 -0.86 -12.94 7.16
C GLY A 17 -0.49 -12.53 8.59
N GLU A 18 0.76 -12.81 8.99
CA GLU A 18 1.20 -12.70 10.39
C GLU A 18 2.45 -11.83 10.53
N GLY A 19 2.60 -11.20 11.69
CA GLY A 19 3.77 -10.39 12.05
C GLY A 19 4.07 -9.30 11.01
N CYS A 20 5.33 -9.22 10.55
CA CYS A 20 5.78 -8.21 9.58
C CYS A 20 5.21 -8.40 8.17
N LEU A 21 4.51 -9.51 7.88
CA LEU A 21 3.90 -9.79 6.58
C LEU A 21 2.38 -9.55 6.55
N ALA A 22 1.81 -9.11 7.68
CA ALA A 22 0.39 -8.77 7.79
C ALA A 22 0.03 -7.61 6.84
N ARG A 23 -1.09 -7.73 6.13
CA ARG A 23 -1.63 -6.73 5.20
C ARG A 23 -3.14 -6.63 5.38
N TYR A 24 -3.77 -5.48 5.15
CA TYR A 24 -5.23 -5.39 5.17
C TYR A 24 -5.86 -6.29 4.10
N ASP A 25 -7.00 -6.91 4.43
CA ASP A 25 -7.77 -7.73 3.51
C ASP A 25 -8.48 -6.83 2.49
N PRO A 26 -8.10 -6.86 1.20
CA PRO A 26 -8.70 -6.00 0.19
C PRO A 26 -10.18 -6.27 -0.01
N GLU A 27 -10.66 -7.49 0.24
CA GLU A 27 -12.08 -7.84 0.11
C GLU A 27 -12.92 -7.29 1.28
N ALA A 28 -12.26 -6.90 2.37
CA ALA A 28 -12.90 -6.28 3.53
C ALA A 28 -12.82 -4.74 3.50
N LEU A 29 -12.13 -4.16 2.52
CA LEU A 29 -12.03 -2.70 2.36
C LEU A 29 -13.21 -2.15 1.56
N SER A 30 -13.70 -1.01 2.02
CA SER A 30 -14.80 -0.25 1.41
C SER A 30 -14.47 1.25 1.37
N ASP A 31 -15.30 2.03 0.65
CA ASP A 31 -15.14 3.50 0.61
C ASP A 31 -15.24 4.15 1.99
N ALA A 32 -15.92 3.51 2.94
CA ALA A 32 -16.07 3.99 4.32
C ALA A 32 -14.80 3.81 5.18
N ASP A 33 -13.89 2.92 4.78
CA ASP A 33 -12.59 2.74 5.43
C ASP A 33 -11.58 3.83 5.02
N GLY A 34 -11.90 4.58 3.97
CA GLY A 34 -11.18 5.75 3.52
C GLY A 34 -11.61 7.04 4.23
N THR A 35 -10.98 8.14 3.84
CA THR A 35 -11.39 9.49 4.25
C THR A 35 -11.44 10.38 3.01
N ASP A 36 -12.49 11.18 2.90
CA ASP A 36 -12.56 12.19 1.85
C ASP A 36 -11.42 13.19 2.03
N PHE A 37 -10.66 13.40 0.96
CA PHE A 37 -9.60 14.39 0.92
C PHE A 37 -9.80 15.32 -0.28
N PRO A 38 -10.77 16.25 -0.22
CA PRO A 38 -11.16 17.08 -1.37
C PRO A 38 -10.01 17.96 -1.90
N GLY A 39 -9.04 18.31 -1.05
CA GLY A 39 -7.84 19.07 -1.42
C GLY A 39 -6.68 18.23 -1.98
N ALA A 40 -6.82 16.90 -2.09
CA ALA A 40 -5.73 16.02 -2.52
C ALA A 40 -5.18 16.40 -3.89
N ALA A 41 -6.06 16.72 -4.84
CA ALA A 41 -5.69 17.07 -6.20
C ALA A 41 -4.90 18.39 -6.26
N GLU A 42 -5.33 19.41 -5.52
CA GLU A 42 -4.65 20.71 -5.45
C GLU A 42 -3.27 20.57 -4.79
N LEU A 43 -3.20 19.86 -3.65
CA LEU A 43 -1.93 19.59 -2.97
C LEU A 43 -0.95 18.84 -3.89
N TRP A 44 -1.44 17.84 -4.63
CA TRP A 44 -0.61 17.11 -5.58
C TRP A 44 -0.02 18.03 -6.65
N GLN A 45 -0.79 18.97 -7.19
CA GLN A 45 -0.28 19.94 -8.18
C GLN A 45 0.80 20.86 -7.59
N GLN A 46 0.62 21.31 -6.34
CA GLN A 46 1.62 22.13 -5.64
C GLN A 46 2.93 21.37 -5.40
N LEU A 47 2.85 20.08 -5.06
CA LEU A 47 4.02 19.22 -4.83
C LEU A 47 4.67 18.73 -6.12
N ASN A 48 3.94 18.70 -7.23
CA ASN A 48 4.39 18.22 -8.52
C ASN A 48 4.26 19.33 -9.57
N PRO A 49 5.03 20.44 -9.46
CA PRO A 49 5.04 21.46 -10.49
C PRO A 49 5.46 20.83 -11.83
N PRO A 50 4.99 21.33 -12.98
CA PRO A 50 5.16 20.68 -14.28
C PRO A 50 6.62 20.37 -14.66
N ASP A 51 7.59 21.13 -14.16
CA ASP A 51 9.03 20.90 -14.36
C ASP A 51 9.57 19.76 -13.46
N ALA A 52 8.93 19.49 -12.32
CA ALA A 52 9.25 18.38 -11.42
C ALA A 52 8.40 17.12 -11.68
N ALA A 53 7.17 17.27 -12.19
CA ALA A 53 6.23 16.17 -12.46
C ALA A 53 6.62 15.32 -13.68
N SER A 54 7.40 15.89 -14.61
CA SER A 54 7.96 15.16 -15.74
C SER A 54 9.32 14.53 -15.43
N ALA A 55 9.88 14.76 -14.23
CA ALA A 55 11.03 13.99 -13.79
C ALA A 55 10.53 12.56 -13.47
N PRO A 56 11.11 11.52 -14.07
CA PRO A 56 10.79 10.15 -13.64
C PRO A 56 11.05 10.09 -12.14
N ALA A 57 10.12 9.53 -11.37
CA ALA A 57 10.27 9.34 -9.93
C ALA A 57 11.67 8.78 -9.66
N ALA A 58 12.57 9.64 -9.19
CA ALA A 58 14.00 9.41 -9.22
C ALA A 58 14.34 8.35 -8.16
N GLY A 59 14.15 7.09 -8.53
CA GLY A 59 14.24 5.97 -7.61
C GLY A 59 13.59 4.67 -8.11
N VAL A 60 12.71 4.69 -9.11
CA VAL A 60 12.17 3.45 -9.69
C VAL A 60 12.97 3.10 -10.96
N PRO A 61 13.89 2.13 -10.95
CA PRO A 61 14.49 1.67 -12.19
C PRO A 61 13.40 1.01 -13.05
N ALA A 62 13.05 1.66 -14.16
CA ALA A 62 12.03 1.23 -15.12
C ALA A 62 12.39 -0.06 -15.89
N ASN A 63 13.29 -0.90 -15.36
CA ASN A 63 13.74 -2.11 -16.05
C ASN A 63 14.06 -3.27 -15.11
N LYS A 64 13.20 -3.54 -14.13
CA LYS A 64 13.20 -4.86 -13.48
C LYS A 64 12.18 -5.74 -14.20
N ARG A 65 12.60 -6.36 -15.31
CA ARG A 65 11.89 -7.51 -15.89
C ARG A 65 11.58 -8.46 -14.74
N THR A 66 10.30 -8.70 -14.47
CA THR A 66 9.87 -9.75 -13.53
C THR A 66 10.53 -11.04 -13.99
N PRO A 67 11.41 -11.68 -13.17
CA PRO A 67 11.97 -12.96 -13.53
C PRO A 67 10.81 -13.93 -13.72
N ALA A 68 10.77 -14.64 -14.85
CA ALA A 68 9.83 -15.72 -15.03
C ALA A 68 10.02 -16.73 -13.89
N HIS A 69 8.92 -17.11 -13.25
CA HIS A 69 8.91 -18.17 -12.23
C HIS A 69 9.53 -19.42 -12.87
N PRO A 70 10.64 -19.97 -12.34
CA PRO A 70 11.17 -21.23 -12.88
C PRO A 70 10.09 -22.31 -12.72
N PRO A 71 9.86 -23.17 -13.72
CA PRO A 71 8.85 -24.21 -13.60
C PRO A 71 9.17 -25.06 -12.36
N ALA A 72 8.14 -25.32 -11.55
CA ALA A 72 8.24 -26.18 -10.39
C ALA A 72 8.54 -27.61 -10.86
N ASP A 73 9.83 -27.94 -11.00
CA ASP A 73 10.21 -29.34 -11.11
C ASP A 73 10.07 -29.98 -9.74
N LYS A 74 9.34 -31.09 -9.78
CA LYS A 74 8.73 -31.76 -8.64
C LYS A 74 9.82 -32.38 -7.77
N SER A 75 9.51 -32.39 -6.47
CA SER A 75 9.91 -33.40 -5.47
C SER A 75 10.95 -34.46 -5.87
N SER A 76 11.91 -34.64 -4.95
CA SER A 76 12.44 -35.93 -4.49
C SER A 76 13.88 -36.26 -4.88
N THR A 77 14.81 -36.15 -3.93
CA THR A 77 15.41 -37.30 -3.20
C THR A 77 16.10 -36.79 -1.94
#